data_AF-A0A2N1CUS5-F1
#
_entry.id   AF-A0A2N1CUS5-F1
#
_cell.length_a   1.000
_cell.length_b   1.000
_cell.length_c   1.000
_cell.angle_alpha   90.00
_cell.angle_beta   90.00
_cell.angle_gamma   90.00
#
_symmetry.space_group_name_H-M   'P 1'
#
loop_
_entity.id
_entity.type
_entity.pdbx_description
1 polymer ?
#
loop_
_entity_poly.entity_id
_entity_poly.type
_entity_poly.pdbx_seq_one_letter_code
_entity_poly.pdbx_strand_id
1 'polypeptide(L)' 'MTWMRHQTGAYDSTSVPRVKGARRELRRQIARQSEQILAKYRSGDNVDFKVCPLYKALHIK' A
#
# COMPACT_ATOMS: atom_id res chain seq x y z
N MET A 1 -14.10 -7.56 -4.35
CA MET A 1 -13.03 -6.71 -4.92
C MET A 1 -11.72 -6.91 -4.14
N THR A 2 -11.10 -8.09 -4.22
CA THR A 2 -9.92 -8.45 -3.38
C THR A 2 -8.62 -8.52 -4.19
N TRP A 3 -8.72 -8.82 -5.48
CA TRP A 3 -7.56 -9.07 -6.34
C TRP A 3 -6.66 -7.84 -6.51
N MET A 4 -7.22 -6.67 -6.83
CA MET A 4 -6.43 -5.44 -6.99
C MET A 4 -5.70 -5.02 -5.71
N ARG A 5 -6.32 -5.22 -4.53
CA ARG A 5 -5.68 -4.95 -3.23
C ARG A 5 -4.54 -5.92 -2.92
N HIS A 6 -4.66 -7.17 -3.35
CA HIS A 6 -3.62 -8.18 -3.20
C HIS A 6 -2.39 -7.89 -4.07
N GLN A 7 -2.62 -7.41 -5.29
CA GLN A 7 -1.56 -7.10 -6.25
C GLN A 7 -0.78 -5.81 -5.92
N THR A 8 -1.44 -4.84 -5.28
CA THR A 8 -0.83 -3.54 -4.93
C THR A 8 -0.12 -3.55 -3.58
N GLY A 9 -0.58 -4.35 -2.61
CA GLY A 9 0.26 -4.69 -1.47
C GLY A 9 1.34 -5.65 -1.96
N ALA A 10 2.55 -5.58 -1.43
CA ALA A 10 3.60 -6.57 -1.71
C ALA A 10 3.25 -7.98 -1.18
N TYR A 11 1.97 -8.33 -1.05
CA TYR A 11 1.46 -9.56 -0.47
C TYR A 11 1.88 -10.78 -1.29
N ASP A 12 1.70 -10.71 -2.61
CA ASP A 12 2.00 -11.84 -3.51
C ASP A 12 3.51 -11.95 -3.81
N SER A 13 4.26 -10.84 -3.73
CA SER A 13 5.71 -10.83 -3.97
C SER A 13 6.56 -11.13 -2.74
N THR A 14 5.99 -11.04 -1.53
CA THR A 14 6.74 -11.30 -0.29
C THR A 14 6.73 -12.79 0.05
N SER A 15 7.92 -13.39 0.11
CA SER A 15 8.08 -14.76 0.61
C SER A 15 7.73 -14.81 2.11
N VAL A 16 6.70 -15.59 2.47
CA VAL A 16 6.26 -15.72 3.86
C VAL A 16 6.77 -17.03 4.46
N PRO A 17 7.58 -16.98 5.52
CA PRO A 17 8.05 -18.19 6.19
C PRO A 17 6.89 -18.98 6.79
N ARG A 18 7.00 -20.32 6.81
CA ARG A 18 5.97 -21.24 7.33
C ARG A 18 5.95 -21.31 8.86
N VAL A 19 6.10 -20.17 9.52
CA VAL A 19 6.08 -20.04 10.98
C VAL A 19 4.73 -19.48 11.42
N LYS A 20 4.19 -20.02 12.52
CA LYS A 20 2.92 -19.56 13.09
C LYS A 20 2.99 -18.05 13.35
N GLY A 21 2.08 -17.29 12.73
CA GLY A 21 1.97 -15.84 12.90
C GLY A 21 2.62 -14.99 11.81
N ALA A 22 3.51 -15.54 10.96
CA ALA A 22 4.24 -14.76 9.95
C ALA A 22 3.32 -14.02 8.96
N ARG A 23 2.28 -14.70 8.45
CA ARG A 23 1.27 -14.07 7.56
C ARG A 23 0.49 -12.95 8.23
N ARG A 24 0.23 -13.05 9.53
CA ARG A 24 -0.49 -12.01 10.28
C ARG A 24 0.38 -10.77 10.41
N GLU A 25 1.67 -10.95 10.66
CA GLU A 25 2.61 -9.83 10.79
C GLU A 25 2.83 -9.14 9.44
N LEU A 26 3.00 -9.90 8.35
CA LEU A 26 3.05 -9.33 7.01
C LEU A 26 1.81 -8.47 6.69
N ARG A 27 0.61 -8.98 6.99
CA ARG A 27 -0.63 -8.21 6.79
C ARG A 27 -0.67 -6.92 7.62
N ARG A 28 -0.15 -6.94 8.85
CA ARG A 28 -0.05 -5.73 9.69
C ARG A 28 0.91 -4.72 9.10
N GLN A 29 2.05 -5.16 8.57
CA GLN A 29 3.02 -4.28 7.93
C GLN A 29 2.43 -3.61 6.69
N ILE A 30 1.78 -4.38 5.82
CA ILE A 30 1.11 -3.86 4.62
C ILE A 30 0.01 -2.85 5.00
N ALA A 31 -0.79 -3.16 6.02
CA ALA A 31 -1.84 -2.26 6.50
C ALA A 31 -1.26 -0.94 7.04
N ARG A 32 -0.22 -0.99 7.88
CA ARG A 32 0.46 0.20 8.41
C ARG A 32 1.04 1.07 7.31
N GLN A 33 1.71 0.47 6.32
CA GLN A 33 2.26 1.21 5.18
C GLN A 33 1.13 1.91 4.41
N SER A 34 0.03 1.21 4.15
CA SER A 34 -1.14 1.79 3.48
C SER A 34 -1.74 2.95 4.28
N GLU A 35 -1.87 2.80 5.60
CA GLU A 35 -2.38 3.84 6.50
C GLU A 35 -1.47 5.06 6.53
N GLN A 36 -0.14 4.88 6.60
CA GLN A 36 0.82 5.99 6.59
C GLN A 36 0.75 6.81 5.31
N ILE A 37 0.60 6.14 4.16
CA ILE A 37 0.43 6.81 2.87
C ILE A 37 -0.89 7.58 2.90
N LEU A 38 -2.00 6.91 3.22
CA LEU A 38 -3.34 7.50 3.19
C LEU A 38 -3.55 8.60 4.23
N ALA A 39 -2.88 8.55 5.38
CA ALA A 39 -2.98 9.57 6.42
C ALA A 39 -2.61 10.95 5.87
N LYS A 40 -1.52 11.04 5.10
CA LYS A 40 -1.09 12.30 4.46
C LYS A 40 -2.14 12.87 3.51
N TYR A 41 -2.80 12.00 2.73
CA TYR A 41 -3.87 12.43 1.83
C TYR A 41 -5.16 12.80 2.58
N ARG A 42 -5.49 12.11 3.67
CA ARG A 42 -6.70 12.36 4.47
C ARG A 42 -6.61 13.61 5.33
N SER A 43 -5.41 14.00 5.76
CA SER A 43 -5.18 15.19 6.56
C SER A 43 -5.31 16.50 5.75
N GLY A 44 -5.38 16.44 4.42
CA GLY A 44 -5.46 17.63 3.57
C GLY A 44 -4.16 18.45 3.51
N ASP A 45 -3.04 17.87 3.97
CA ASP A 45 -1.72 18.49 3.87
C ASP A 45 -1.31 18.69 2.40
N ASN A 46 -0.35 19.59 2.17
CA ASN A 46 0.23 19.80 0.85
C ASN A 46 0.95 18.52 0.39
N VAL A 47 0.25 17.67 -0.35
CA VAL A 47 0.83 16.44 -0.88
C VAL A 47 1.56 16.76 -2.18
N ASP A 48 2.83 16.37 -2.26
CA ASP A 48 3.57 16.48 -3.51
C ASP A 48 2.95 15.55 -4.58
N PHE A 49 2.21 16.16 -5.50
CA PHE A 49 1.57 15.46 -6.61
C PHE A 49 2.59 14.73 -7.52
N LYS A 50 3.87 15.12 -7.50
CA LYS A 50 4.94 14.41 -8.24
C LYS A 50 5.29 13.05 -7.65
N VAL A 51 4.89 12.75 -6.42
CA VAL A 51 5.08 11.41 -5.82
C VAL A 51 3.77 10.64 -5.68
N CYS A 52 2.63 11.27 -5.93
CA CYS A 52 1.33 10.59 -5.92
C CYS A 52 1.19 9.61 -7.09
N PRO A 53 1.12 8.29 -6.85
CA PRO A 53 1.02 7.30 -7.93
C PRO A 53 -0.27 7.44 -8.73
N LEU A 54 -1.38 7.79 -8.08
CA LEU A 54 -2.67 8.00 -8.73
C LEU A 54 -2.64 9.23 -9.65
N TYR A 55 -2.04 10.33 -9.18
CA TYR A 55 -1.90 11.54 -9.98
C TYR A 55 -1.04 11.29 -11.23
N LYS A 56 0.07 10.56 -11.08
CA LYS A 56 0.86 10.10 -12.25
C LYS A 56 0.02 9.27 -13.21
N ALA A 57 -0.71 8.26 -12.72
CA ALA A 57 -1.53 7.40 -13.57
C ALA A 57 -2.62 8.17 -14.35
N LEU A 58 -3.21 9.21 -13.75
CA LEU A 58 -4.24 10.04 -14.39
C LEU A 58 -3.68 11.07 -15.37
N HIS A 59 -2.42 11.48 -15.22
CA HIS A 59 -1.76 12.50 -16.05
C HIS A 59 -0.68 11.94 -16.98
N ILE A 60 -0.47 10.62 -17.04
CA ILE A 60 0.29 9.98 -18.11
C ILE A 60 -0.53 10.15 -19.41
N LYS A 61 -0.01 10.99 -20.31
CA LYS A 61 -0.46 11.13 -21.70
C LYS A 61 0.14 10.03 -22.56
#